data_AF-A0A6H1ZWF2-F1
#
_entry.id   AF-A0A6H1ZWF2-F1
#
_cell.length_a   1.000
_cell.length_b   1.000
_cell.length_c   1.000
_cell.angle_alpha   90.00
_cell.angle_beta   90.00
_cell.angle_gamma   90.00
#
_symmetry.space_group_name_H-M   'P 1'
#
loop_
_entity.id
_entity.type
_entity.pdbx_description
1 polymer ?
#
loop_
_entity_poly.entity_id
_entity_poly.type
_entity_poly.pdbx_seq_one_letter_code
_entity_poly.pdbx_strand_id
1 'polypeptide(L)'
;MADDIDRIGNFLFDNNTEVIIIDSLGQAAGADRNDSAGKGSALRFFEALRQLNLTSLIIGQTSKSEDNSRRTIYGCYSSDTEVLTDKGWKHHAEISYEDNIVCYDKISDCLRWEKPLRIWEYDYNGEMVNIKTASTDILVTPNHNILAKPLNGNSNLWQLIDASSLPYLFKIIHGAVLKERGSRSGRKPQYFKLGYKCKRLPMKDWLTFIGYWISEGNINPVTHLISLTQTENETLNNMKRTLDNLGFIYSDTMRLPKERREGKWQGNRKICHTLTLKNNCGEKQNNNKYNDGSRRKNKGVRKLLAQWLVDNCGENKYVKHLPSLVWTLNRREMKVLLDALLEGDGSQINEYNFNYYTASPQLADDVQKLAILIGYSTILRSRIREGLFLTYEVGITKKTRQLTIKKRKHISTLKYSGKVYCLTVPTNVYVTRRNGKMAIQGNSTYFTYYSRNIFELQSKEDEINHNILHTLLTHTDANYSAKHSPIGLSFIHSDDSIAIESEIVSMSEWYAKASQTTHLRDVLKNGAMSVKNLALDMGISENSCRVILSRAKKKSMVVEVSRGVWGLRVQDSF
;
A
#
# COMPACT_ATOMS: atom_id res chain seq x y z
N MET A 1 -8.41 37.81 17.19
CA MET A 1 -9.67 37.74 16.43
C MET A 1 -10.72 36.96 17.19
N ALA A 2 -10.49 35.69 17.55
CA ALA A 2 -11.48 34.88 18.28
C ALA A 2 -11.93 35.50 19.64
N ASP A 3 -11.07 36.27 20.29
CA ASP A 3 -11.38 36.91 21.59
C ASP A 3 -12.04 38.31 21.46
N ASP A 4 -12.12 38.89 20.25
CA ASP A 4 -12.62 40.26 20.00
C ASP A 4 -13.78 40.28 19.00
N ILE A 5 -14.54 39.18 18.91
CA ILE A 5 -15.45 38.93 17.78
C ILE A 5 -16.58 39.96 17.65
N ASP A 6 -17.13 40.43 18.77
CA ASP A 6 -18.21 41.43 18.78
C ASP A 6 -17.72 42.78 18.26
N ARG A 7 -16.51 43.20 18.67
CA ARG A 7 -15.90 44.45 18.21
C ARG A 7 -15.56 44.40 16.73
N ILE A 8 -15.02 43.28 16.26
CA ILE A 8 -14.72 43.05 14.85
C ILE A 8 -16.01 42.98 14.03
N GLY A 9 -17.04 42.28 14.52
CA GLY A 9 -18.34 42.19 13.87
C GLY A 9 -18.99 43.57 13.66
N ASN A 10 -19.01 44.40 14.70
CA ASN A 10 -19.53 45.76 14.60
C ASN A 10 -18.75 46.60 13.58
N PHE A 11 -17.42 46.55 13.61
CA PHE A 11 -16.58 47.25 12.65
C PHE A 11 -16.85 46.80 11.21
N LEU A 12 -16.98 45.49 10.97
CA LEU A 12 -17.23 44.95 9.63
C LEU A 12 -18.64 45.31 9.12
N PHE A 13 -19.62 45.33 10.02
CA PHE A 13 -20.99 45.77 9.72
C PHE A 13 -21.01 47.26 9.35
N ASP A 14 -20.38 48.12 10.16
CA ASP A 14 -20.32 49.57 9.94
C ASP A 14 -19.62 49.93 8.61
N ASN A 15 -18.70 49.08 8.15
CA ASN A 15 -17.95 49.26 6.91
C ASN A 15 -18.50 48.43 5.73
N ASN A 16 -19.67 47.79 5.87
CA ASN A 16 -20.32 46.99 4.83
C ASN A 16 -19.37 45.98 4.14
N THR A 17 -18.54 45.29 4.94
CA THR A 17 -17.47 44.41 4.43
C THR A 17 -18.02 43.06 3.99
N GLU A 18 -17.74 42.61 2.77
CA GLU A 18 -18.25 41.33 2.22
C GLU A 18 -17.24 40.16 2.30
N VAL A 19 -15.94 40.48 2.32
CA VAL A 19 -14.84 39.51 2.34
C VAL A 19 -13.83 39.91 3.40
N ILE A 20 -13.41 38.95 4.22
CA ILE A 20 -12.30 39.12 5.17
C ILE A 20 -11.11 38.25 4.77
N ILE A 21 -9.94 38.88 4.64
CA ILE A 21 -8.66 38.18 4.45
C ILE A 21 -7.98 38.10 5.80
N ILE A 22 -7.68 36.88 6.24
CA ILE A 22 -7.04 36.63 7.52
C ILE A 22 -5.64 36.12 7.24
N ASP A 23 -4.68 37.02 7.37
CA ASP A 23 -3.26 36.67 7.32
C ASP A 23 -2.86 36.02 8.66
N SER A 24 -2.35 34.80 8.59
CA SER A 24 -1.83 34.00 9.71
C SER A 24 -2.89 33.43 10.66
N LEU A 25 -3.44 32.27 10.25
CA LEU A 25 -4.36 31.42 11.03
C LEU A 25 -3.97 31.27 12.51
N GLY A 26 -2.69 31.04 12.80
CA GLY A 26 -2.21 30.77 14.16
C GLY A 26 -2.42 31.93 15.13
N GLN A 27 -2.18 33.17 14.70
CA GLN A 27 -2.38 34.36 15.53
C GLN A 27 -3.86 34.72 15.63
N ALA A 28 -4.59 34.60 14.52
CA ALA A 28 -6.01 34.91 14.48
C ALA A 28 -6.83 33.98 15.39
N ALA A 29 -6.39 32.73 15.56
CA ALA A 29 -7.02 31.73 16.41
C ALA A 29 -6.82 31.92 17.93
N GLY A 30 -6.05 32.91 18.37
CA GLY A 30 -5.87 33.22 19.80
C GLY A 30 -5.07 32.15 20.55
N ALA A 31 -3.90 31.76 20.02
CA ALA A 31 -3.03 30.80 20.70
C ALA A 31 -2.29 31.46 21.89
N ASP A 32 -2.59 31.00 23.11
CA ASP A 32 -1.66 31.13 24.23
C ASP A 32 -0.42 30.28 23.91
N ARG A 33 0.78 30.85 24.08
CA ARG A 33 2.07 30.18 23.76
C ARG A 33 2.27 28.88 24.53
N ASN A 34 1.49 28.65 25.59
CA ASN A 34 1.56 27.47 26.46
C ASN A 34 0.42 26.44 26.25
N ASP A 35 -0.55 26.68 25.37
CA ASP A 35 -1.63 25.73 25.15
C ASP A 35 -1.19 24.60 24.19
N SER A 36 -0.78 23.50 24.80
CA SER A 36 -0.27 22.30 24.13
C SER A 36 -1.37 21.42 23.51
N ALA A 37 -2.62 21.90 23.52
CA ALA A 37 -3.78 21.25 22.91
C ALA A 37 -4.51 22.20 21.94
N GLY A 38 -3.87 22.54 20.81
CA GLY A 38 -4.37 23.44 19.75
C GLY A 38 -5.68 23.06 19.03
N LYS A 39 -6.55 22.25 19.64
CA LYS A 39 -7.94 22.02 19.20
C LYS A 39 -8.90 23.10 19.68
N GLY A 40 -8.64 23.72 20.84
CA GLY A 40 -9.49 24.80 21.37
C GLY A 40 -9.44 26.06 20.51
N SER A 41 -8.22 26.50 20.15
CA SER A 41 -7.98 27.73 19.39
C SER A 41 -8.53 27.67 17.96
N ALA A 42 -8.29 26.59 17.23
CA ALA A 42 -8.82 26.43 15.87
C ALA A 42 -10.35 26.34 15.84
N LEU A 43 -10.97 25.62 16.79
CA LEU A 43 -12.43 25.54 16.87
C LEU A 43 -13.04 26.90 17.22
N ARG A 44 -12.50 27.60 18.23
CA ARG A 44 -12.89 28.97 18.62
C ARG A 44 -12.75 29.96 17.47
N PHE A 45 -11.67 29.84 16.68
CA PHE A 45 -11.46 30.65 15.49
C PHE A 45 -12.53 30.46 14.42
N PHE A 46 -12.87 29.20 14.10
CA PHE A 46 -13.91 28.92 13.11
C PHE A 46 -15.32 29.23 13.62
N GLU A 47 -15.57 29.13 14.93
CA GLU A 47 -16.81 29.62 15.55
C GLU A 47 -16.93 31.14 15.43
N ALA A 48 -15.86 31.87 15.72
CA ALA A 48 -15.80 33.31 15.53
C ALA A 48 -16.07 33.69 14.06
N LEU A 49 -15.44 33.01 13.10
CA LEU A 49 -15.70 33.20 11.67
C LEU A 49 -17.16 32.99 11.27
N ARG A 50 -17.84 31.99 11.86
CA ARG A 50 -19.27 31.76 11.59
C ARG A 50 -20.14 32.89 12.13
N GLN A 51 -19.79 33.45 13.29
CA GLN A 51 -20.53 34.57 13.88
C GLN A 51 -20.44 35.83 13.03
N LEU A 52 -19.31 36.03 12.33
CA LEU A 52 -19.17 37.16 11.40
C LEU A 52 -20.05 37.02 10.15
N ASN A 53 -20.44 35.80 9.78
CA ASN A 53 -21.30 35.52 8.61
C ASN A 53 -20.79 36.14 7.29
N LEU A 54 -19.47 36.10 7.06
CA LEU A 54 -18.81 36.64 5.87
C LEU A 54 -17.99 35.59 5.13
N THR A 55 -17.66 35.88 3.87
CA THR A 55 -16.70 35.09 3.10
C THR A 55 -15.30 35.32 3.65
N SER A 56 -14.58 34.24 4.01
CA SER A 56 -13.22 34.34 4.56
C SER A 56 -12.18 33.65 3.68
N LEU A 57 -11.08 34.36 3.40
CA LEU A 57 -9.86 33.83 2.80
C LEU A 57 -8.79 33.76 3.88
N ILE A 58 -8.30 32.56 4.20
CA ILE A 58 -7.35 32.35 5.28
C ILE A 58 -5.98 32.04 4.67
N ILE A 59 -4.99 32.85 5.01
CA ILE A 59 -3.60 32.66 4.59
C ILE A 59 -2.84 32.04 5.76
N GLY A 60 -2.47 30.77 5.64
CA GLY A 60 -1.63 30.09 6.63
C GLY A 60 -0.16 30.25 6.30
N GLN A 61 0.55 31.14 7.01
CA GLN A 61 2.01 31.21 6.90
C GLN A 61 2.65 30.04 7.68
N THR A 62 3.41 29.18 7.00
CA THR A 62 4.35 28.29 7.71
C THR A 62 5.60 29.12 8.00
N SER A 63 5.83 29.49 9.26
CA SER A 63 6.99 30.30 9.64
C SER A 63 8.30 29.66 9.15
N LYS A 64 9.18 30.47 8.56
CA LYS A 64 10.63 30.24 8.64
C LYS A 64 11.04 30.55 10.10
N SER A 65 10.83 29.63 11.04
CA SER A 65 11.30 29.83 12.42
C SER A 65 12.81 29.56 12.50
N GLU A 66 13.51 30.41 13.26
CA GLU A 66 14.94 30.27 13.61
C GLU A 66 15.25 29.02 14.46
N ASP A 67 14.20 28.35 14.97
CA ASP A 67 14.30 27.01 15.51
C ASP A 67 13.88 26.00 14.43
N ASN A 68 14.82 25.16 14.01
CA ASN A 68 14.73 24.23 12.86
C ASN A 68 13.67 23.11 13.02
N SER A 69 12.83 23.14 14.06
CA SER A 69 11.75 22.19 14.26
C SER A 69 10.49 22.60 13.48
N ARG A 70 10.52 22.37 12.15
CA ARG A 70 9.35 22.51 11.26
C ARG A 70 8.17 21.66 11.80
N ARG A 71 7.21 22.29 12.48
CA ARG A 71 5.90 21.67 12.73
C ARG A 71 5.12 21.69 11.42
N THR A 72 5.14 20.57 10.70
CA THR A 72 4.38 20.41 9.45
C THR A 72 2.90 20.23 9.78
N ILE A 73 2.01 20.90 9.05
CA ILE A 73 0.54 20.71 9.17
C ILE A 73 0.09 19.29 8.75
N TYR A 74 0.98 18.54 8.11
CA TYR A 74 0.77 17.17 7.67
C TYR A 74 1.28 16.19 8.74
N GLY A 75 0.49 15.17 9.04
CA GLY A 75 0.94 14.03 9.84
C GLY A 75 1.55 12.95 8.95
N CYS A 76 2.62 12.29 9.36
CA CYS A 76 3.24 11.25 8.53
C CYS A 76 3.82 10.10 9.34
N TYR A 77 4.04 8.99 8.64
CA TYR A 77 4.83 7.85 9.07
C TYR A 77 6.33 8.08 8.82
N SER A 78 7.12 7.37 9.62
CA SER A 78 8.56 7.19 9.39
C SER A 78 8.82 6.41 8.09
N SER A 79 9.98 6.63 7.48
CA SER A 79 10.33 6.06 6.17
C SER A 79 10.43 4.54 6.14
N ASP A 80 10.64 3.91 7.30
CA ASP A 80 10.72 2.45 7.46
C ASP A 80 9.34 1.76 7.56
N THR A 81 8.25 2.53 7.41
CA THR A 81 6.88 2.01 7.42
C THR A 81 6.45 1.57 6.01
N GLU A 82 5.92 0.36 5.93
CA GLU A 82 5.38 -0.26 4.72
C GLU A 82 3.85 -0.20 4.69
N VAL A 83 3.30 -0.29 3.48
CA VAL A 83 1.87 -0.27 3.16
C VAL A 83 1.49 -1.58 2.48
N LEU A 84 0.34 -2.15 2.86
CA LEU A 84 -0.13 -3.40 2.24
C LEU A 84 -0.83 -3.14 0.90
N THR A 85 -0.26 -3.66 -0.18
CA THR A 85 -0.80 -3.56 -1.54
C THR A 85 -1.24 -4.92 -2.11
N ASP A 86 -1.96 -4.88 -3.23
CA ASP A 86 -2.34 -6.08 -3.98
C ASP A 86 -1.13 -6.85 -4.52
N LYS A 87 0.01 -6.19 -4.68
CA LYS A 87 1.30 -6.77 -5.07
C LYS A 87 2.21 -7.18 -3.90
N GLY A 88 1.80 -6.93 -2.65
CA GLY A 88 2.59 -7.25 -1.46
C GLY A 88 2.87 -6.01 -0.60
N TRP A 89 3.81 -6.11 0.32
CA TRP A 89 4.26 -4.96 1.10
C TRP A 89 5.17 -4.08 0.26
N LYS A 90 4.96 -2.77 0.38
CA LYS A 90 5.78 -1.74 -0.28
C LYS A 90 6.10 -0.65 0.71
N HIS A 91 7.29 -0.07 0.63
CA HIS A 91 7.56 1.17 1.34
C HIS A 91 6.74 2.32 0.75
N HIS A 92 6.43 3.34 1.54
CA HIS A 92 5.67 4.50 1.04
C HIS A 92 6.33 5.16 -0.19
N ALA A 93 7.66 5.19 -0.24
CA ALA A 93 8.44 5.70 -1.36
C ALA A 93 8.26 4.91 -2.68
N GLU A 94 7.73 3.70 -2.61
CA GLU A 94 7.51 2.80 -3.76
C GLU A 94 6.03 2.77 -4.21
N ILE A 95 5.17 3.51 -3.52
CA ILE A 95 3.74 3.58 -3.82
C ILE A 95 3.49 4.55 -4.98
N SER A 96 2.63 4.13 -5.90
CA SER A 96 2.11 4.94 -7.01
C SER A 96 0.59 5.09 -6.93
N TYR A 97 0.03 6.02 -7.69
CA TYR A 97 -1.42 6.19 -7.83
C TYR A 97 -2.14 4.98 -8.46
N GLU A 98 -1.38 4.06 -9.07
CA GLU A 98 -1.92 2.84 -9.68
C GLU A 98 -1.97 1.65 -8.71
N ASP A 99 -1.31 1.73 -7.56
CA ASP A 99 -1.29 0.64 -6.60
C ASP A 99 -2.63 0.55 -5.83
N ASN A 100 -3.15 -0.67 -5.71
CA ASN A 100 -4.32 -0.92 -4.87
C ASN A 100 -3.87 -1.19 -3.44
N ILE A 101 -4.35 -0.38 -2.51
CA ILE A 101 -3.95 -0.38 -1.10
C ILE A 101 -5.09 -0.93 -0.25
N VAL A 102 -4.75 -1.73 0.75
CA VAL A 102 -5.74 -2.23 1.71
C VAL A 102 -6.15 -1.11 2.66
N CYS A 103 -7.37 -0.64 2.48
CA CYS A 103 -8.01 0.40 3.27
C CYS A 103 -9.06 -0.19 4.21
N TYR A 104 -9.17 0.34 5.43
CA TYR A 104 -10.20 -0.05 6.39
C TYR A 104 -11.37 0.94 6.35
N ASP A 105 -12.57 0.43 6.15
CA ASP A 105 -13.79 1.21 6.17
C ASP A 105 -14.46 1.14 7.54
N LYS A 106 -14.49 2.29 8.22
CA LYS A 106 -15.10 2.44 9.55
C LYS A 106 -16.61 2.19 9.54
N ILE A 107 -17.30 2.41 8.41
CA ILE A 107 -18.76 2.25 8.31
C ILE A 107 -19.09 0.77 8.16
N SER A 108 -18.41 0.08 7.23
CA SER A 108 -18.68 -1.33 6.95
C SER A 108 -17.89 -2.31 7.83
N ASP A 109 -16.99 -1.82 8.68
CA ASP A 109 -16.07 -2.60 9.53
C ASP A 109 -15.25 -3.66 8.73
N CYS A 110 -14.92 -3.34 7.49
CA CYS A 110 -14.25 -4.25 6.57
C CYS A 110 -13.05 -3.59 5.88
N LEU A 111 -12.11 -4.41 5.45
CA LEU A 111 -11.04 -4.01 4.54
C LEU A 111 -11.57 -3.95 3.10
N ARG A 112 -11.02 -3.06 2.28
CA ARG A 112 -11.28 -2.96 0.85
C ARG A 112 -10.04 -2.45 0.12
N TRP A 113 -9.93 -2.80 -1.15
CA TRP A 113 -8.89 -2.31 -2.04
C TRP A 113 -9.32 -0.94 -2.57
N GLU A 114 -8.46 0.07 -2.40
CA GLU A 114 -8.67 1.43 -2.90
C GLU A 114 -7.36 1.98 -3.45
N LYS A 115 -7.43 2.94 -4.38
CA LYS A 115 -6.27 3.70 -4.84
C LYS A 115 -6.00 4.88 -3.90
N PRO A 116 -4.74 5.30 -3.71
CA PRO A 116 -4.44 6.52 -2.97
C PRO A 116 -4.97 7.74 -3.76
N LEU A 117 -5.56 8.69 -3.04
CA LEU A 117 -5.99 9.98 -3.57
C LEU A 117 -4.82 10.98 -3.64
N ARG A 118 -3.88 10.91 -2.69
CA ARG A 118 -2.66 11.71 -2.65
C ARG A 118 -1.53 10.93 -1.97
N ILE A 119 -0.30 11.21 -2.37
CA ILE A 119 0.92 10.66 -1.78
C ILE A 119 1.73 11.85 -1.25
N TRP A 120 2.07 11.82 0.02
CA TRP A 120 2.80 12.89 0.70
C TRP A 120 4.21 12.44 1.03
N GLU A 121 5.18 13.30 0.75
CA GLU A 121 6.60 13.12 1.05
C GLU A 121 7.22 14.48 1.40
N TYR A 122 7.96 14.55 2.50
CA TYR A 122 8.76 15.72 2.86
C TYR A 122 9.82 15.37 3.91
N ASP A 123 10.81 16.25 4.05
CA ASP A 123 11.83 16.12 5.11
C ASP A 123 11.28 16.57 6.46
N TYR A 124 11.54 15.76 7.48
CA TYR A 124 11.13 16.01 8.86
C TYR A 124 12.32 15.86 9.80
N ASN A 125 12.51 16.86 10.66
CA ASN A 125 13.46 16.82 11.76
C ASN A 125 12.74 17.24 13.04
N GLY A 126 12.55 16.30 13.96
CA GLY A 126 11.78 16.54 15.17
C GLY A 126 11.43 15.27 15.93
N GLU A 127 10.50 15.45 16.86
CA GLU A 127 10.01 14.37 17.71
C GLU A 127 8.87 13.60 17.06
N MET A 128 8.93 12.27 17.10
CA MET A 128 7.87 11.37 16.66
C MET A 128 7.30 10.59 17.82
N VAL A 129 6.00 10.30 17.75
CA VAL A 129 5.29 9.45 18.70
C VAL A 129 5.45 8.00 18.27
N ASN A 130 6.06 7.18 19.14
CA ASN A 130 6.15 5.75 18.96
C ASN A 130 5.11 5.04 19.83
N ILE A 131 4.17 4.32 19.19
CA ILE A 131 3.24 3.41 19.87
C ILE A 131 3.74 1.98 19.64
N LYS A 132 4.26 1.36 20.70
CA LYS A 132 4.94 0.07 20.60
C LYS A 132 4.40 -0.94 21.61
N THR A 133 4.04 -2.12 21.11
CA THR A 133 3.69 -3.29 21.91
C THR A 133 4.42 -4.53 21.37
N ALA A 134 4.12 -5.71 21.92
CA ALA A 134 4.58 -6.96 21.35
C ALA A 134 4.04 -7.19 19.92
N SER A 135 2.85 -6.66 19.60
CA SER A 135 2.11 -6.95 18.37
C SER A 135 1.92 -5.76 17.41
N THR A 136 2.25 -4.54 17.81
CA THR A 136 2.23 -3.36 16.95
C THR A 136 3.46 -2.49 17.17
N ASP A 137 3.87 -1.77 16.13
CA ASP A 137 4.92 -0.76 16.19
C ASP A 137 4.55 0.33 15.18
N ILE A 138 4.25 1.52 15.70
CA ILE A 138 3.78 2.66 14.91
C ILE A 138 4.71 3.81 15.28
N LEU A 139 5.33 4.45 14.29
CA LEU A 139 6.19 5.61 14.50
C LEU A 139 5.73 6.71 13.55
N VAL A 140 5.10 7.74 14.13
CA VAL A 140 4.41 8.80 13.38
C VAL A 140 4.70 10.18 13.97
N THR A 141 4.50 11.23 13.19
CA THR A 141 4.59 12.60 13.68
C THR A 141 3.48 12.90 14.71
N PRO A 142 3.64 13.92 15.59
CA PRO A 142 2.69 14.19 16.68
C PRO A 142 1.26 14.49 16.24
N ASN A 143 1.09 15.04 15.04
CA ASN A 143 -0.19 15.40 14.41
C ASN A 143 -0.77 14.30 13.48
N HIS A 144 -0.21 13.10 13.50
CA HIS A 144 -0.73 11.98 12.72
C HIS A 144 -2.00 11.42 13.36
N ASN A 145 -3.03 11.17 12.55
CA ASN A 145 -4.29 10.60 13.04
C ASN A 145 -4.17 9.10 13.34
N ILE A 146 -4.47 8.75 14.57
CA ILE A 146 -4.56 7.37 15.05
C ILE A 146 -6.04 7.00 15.18
N LEU A 147 -6.41 5.86 14.60
CA LEU A 147 -7.76 5.33 14.78
C LEU A 147 -7.85 4.68 16.16
N ALA A 148 -8.43 5.42 17.10
CA ALA A 148 -8.47 5.05 18.51
C ALA A 148 -9.90 5.05 19.05
N LYS A 149 -10.15 4.16 20.00
CA LYS A 149 -11.37 4.09 20.80
C LYS A 149 -11.01 4.32 22.27
N PRO A 150 -11.23 5.54 22.82
CA PRO A 150 -10.97 5.83 24.23
C PRO A 150 -11.73 4.88 25.16
N LEU A 151 -11.13 4.51 26.30
CA LEU A 151 -11.78 3.64 27.29
C LEU A 151 -12.25 4.37 28.56
N ASN A 152 -11.75 5.58 28.82
CA ASN A 152 -12.00 6.32 30.06
C ASN A 152 -12.71 7.68 29.81
N GLY A 153 -13.61 7.78 28.84
CA GLY A 153 -14.34 9.02 28.52
C GLY A 153 -15.78 8.78 28.07
N ASN A 154 -16.56 9.86 27.87
CA ASN A 154 -17.98 9.80 27.50
C ASN A 154 -18.27 9.14 26.14
N SER A 155 -17.25 8.93 25.29
CA SER A 155 -17.41 8.31 23.98
C SER A 155 -16.66 6.99 23.89
N ASN A 156 -17.42 5.90 23.69
CA ASN A 156 -16.92 4.56 23.44
C ASN A 156 -16.89 4.25 21.92
N LEU A 157 -16.74 5.26 21.07
CA LEU A 157 -16.75 5.15 19.61
C LEU A 157 -15.35 5.23 19.02
N TRP A 158 -15.19 4.72 17.79
CA TRP A 158 -13.94 4.86 17.03
C TRP A 158 -13.80 6.29 16.51
N GLN A 159 -12.65 6.90 16.74
CA GLN A 159 -12.35 8.28 16.37
C GLN A 159 -10.94 8.37 15.80
N LEU A 160 -10.70 9.36 14.94
CA LEU A 160 -9.35 9.74 14.53
C LEU A 160 -8.84 10.78 15.55
N ILE A 161 -7.74 10.46 16.22
CA ILE A 161 -7.14 11.28 17.28
C ILE A 161 -5.67 11.49 16.94
N ASP A 162 -5.18 12.73 17.02
CA ASP A 162 -3.75 13.02 16.85
C ASP A 162 -2.90 12.21 17.82
N ALA A 163 -1.75 11.75 17.36
CA ALA A 163 -0.85 10.91 18.14
C ALA A 163 -0.42 11.55 19.47
N SER A 164 -0.22 12.88 19.50
CA SER A 164 0.11 13.63 20.73
C SER A 164 -1.05 13.69 21.74
N SER A 165 -2.28 13.73 21.23
CA SER A 165 -3.52 13.91 21.99
C SER A 165 -4.18 12.60 22.41
N LEU A 166 -3.50 11.47 22.21
CA LEU A 166 -4.03 10.16 22.60
C LEU A 166 -4.33 10.10 24.11
N PRO A 167 -5.48 9.53 24.50
CA PRO A 167 -5.89 9.43 25.89
C PRO A 167 -5.00 8.42 26.65
N TYR A 168 -5.13 8.42 27.98
CA TYR A 168 -4.33 7.53 28.84
C TYR A 168 -4.53 6.04 28.54
N LEU A 169 -5.78 5.65 28.23
CA LEU A 169 -6.18 4.28 27.95
C LEU A 169 -7.15 4.26 26.75
N PHE A 170 -6.80 3.52 25.71
CA PHE A 170 -7.61 3.39 24.49
C PHE A 170 -7.39 2.03 23.82
N LYS A 171 -8.20 1.72 22.81
CA LYS A 171 -8.01 0.60 21.91
C LYS A 171 -7.67 1.08 20.50
N ILE A 172 -6.87 0.29 19.79
CA ILE A 172 -6.68 0.40 18.34
C ILE A 172 -7.25 -0.83 17.64
N ILE A 173 -7.60 -0.69 16.36
CA ILE A 173 -7.98 -1.84 15.52
C ILE A 173 -6.72 -2.62 15.17
N HIS A 174 -6.82 -3.95 15.29
CA HIS A 174 -5.71 -4.88 15.04
C HIS A 174 -6.13 -6.09 14.20
N GLY A 175 -7.32 -6.03 13.59
CA GLY A 175 -7.79 -7.01 12.62
C GLY A 175 -9.16 -6.65 12.03
N ALA A 176 -9.31 -6.78 10.73
CA ALA A 176 -10.57 -6.58 10.01
C ALA A 176 -10.63 -7.46 8.77
N VAL A 177 -11.83 -7.82 8.34
CA VAL A 177 -12.02 -8.80 7.28
C VAL A 177 -12.10 -8.10 5.92
N LEU A 178 -11.45 -8.65 4.89
CA LEU A 178 -11.64 -8.17 3.51
C LEU A 178 -13.09 -8.35 3.04
N LYS A 179 -13.72 -7.25 2.63
CA LYS A 179 -15.05 -7.24 2.04
C LYS A 179 -15.06 -8.08 0.77
N GLU A 180 -15.96 -9.05 0.67
CA GLU A 180 -16.13 -9.81 -0.55
C GLU A 180 -16.57 -8.87 -1.68
N ARG A 181 -15.91 -8.95 -2.84
CA ARG A 181 -16.41 -8.27 -4.04
C ARG A 181 -17.81 -8.79 -4.32
N GLY A 182 -18.80 -7.90 -4.36
CA GLY A 182 -20.19 -8.26 -4.61
C GLY A 182 -20.27 -9.16 -5.85
N SER A 183 -20.85 -10.36 -5.68
CA SER A 183 -21.03 -11.30 -6.79
C SER A 183 -21.88 -10.63 -7.87
N ARG A 184 -21.26 -10.13 -8.94
CA ARG A 184 -21.95 -10.04 -10.23
C ARG A 184 -22.26 -11.48 -10.64
N SER A 185 -23.41 -12.00 -10.22
CA SER A 185 -24.21 -13.11 -10.79
C SER A 185 -23.54 -14.38 -11.35
N GLY A 186 -22.22 -14.55 -11.21
CA GLY A 186 -21.44 -15.67 -11.69
C GLY A 186 -21.20 -16.64 -10.55
N ARG A 187 -21.66 -17.88 -10.69
CA ARG A 187 -21.26 -18.98 -9.81
C ARG A 187 -19.73 -19.06 -9.83
N LYS A 188 -19.08 -18.83 -8.69
CA LYS A 188 -17.62 -18.98 -8.57
C LYS A 188 -17.23 -20.42 -8.94
N PRO A 189 -16.07 -20.61 -9.60
CA PRO A 189 -15.65 -21.93 -10.04
C PRO A 189 -15.46 -22.86 -8.84
N GLN A 190 -16.33 -23.86 -8.72
CA GLN A 190 -16.23 -24.92 -7.70
C GLN A 190 -15.02 -25.84 -7.91
N TYR A 191 -14.33 -25.70 -9.05
CA TYR A 191 -13.23 -26.55 -9.46
C TYR A 191 -12.07 -25.72 -10.00
N PHE A 192 -10.85 -26.12 -9.64
CA PHE A 192 -9.65 -25.74 -10.35
C PHE A 192 -9.48 -26.63 -11.60
N LYS A 193 -9.09 -26.03 -12.73
CA LYS A 193 -8.89 -26.75 -13.99
C LYS A 193 -7.40 -26.93 -14.24
N LEU A 194 -6.93 -28.17 -14.26
CA LEU A 194 -5.54 -28.49 -14.57
C LEU A 194 -5.40 -29.00 -16.02
N GLY A 195 -4.66 -28.24 -16.84
CA GLY A 195 -4.26 -28.63 -18.20
C GLY A 195 -5.38 -28.66 -19.25
N TYR A 196 -5.02 -28.96 -20.50
CA TYR A 196 -5.90 -28.92 -21.68
C TYR A 196 -7.06 -29.93 -21.66
N LYS A 197 -6.89 -31.08 -20.98
CA LYS A 197 -7.97 -32.05 -20.74
C LYS A 197 -8.86 -31.70 -19.53
N CYS A 198 -8.64 -30.54 -18.89
CA CYS A 198 -9.44 -29.98 -17.80
C CYS A 198 -9.76 -31.00 -16.69
N LYS A 199 -8.75 -31.62 -16.06
CA LYS A 199 -9.02 -32.35 -14.80
C LYS A 199 -9.61 -31.34 -13.81
N ARG A 200 -10.86 -31.56 -13.41
CA ARG A 200 -11.60 -30.70 -12.49
C ARG A 200 -11.29 -31.14 -11.07
N LEU A 201 -10.53 -30.34 -10.35
CA LEU A 201 -10.14 -30.58 -8.97
C LEU A 201 -11.06 -29.75 -8.07
N PRO A 202 -11.81 -30.35 -7.13
CA PRO A 202 -12.63 -29.59 -6.19
C PRO A 202 -11.82 -28.49 -5.51
N MET A 203 -12.32 -27.25 -5.51
CA MET A 203 -11.54 -26.08 -5.09
C MET A 203 -11.05 -26.20 -3.63
N LYS A 204 -11.89 -26.73 -2.74
CA LYS A 204 -11.52 -26.94 -1.33
C LYS A 204 -10.30 -27.88 -1.23
N ASP A 205 -10.40 -29.08 -1.79
CA ASP A 205 -9.33 -30.08 -1.74
C ASP A 205 -8.08 -29.61 -2.49
N TRP A 206 -8.25 -28.83 -3.58
CA TRP A 206 -7.14 -28.22 -4.29
C TRP A 206 -6.38 -27.23 -3.41
N LEU A 207 -7.07 -26.32 -2.72
CA LEU A 207 -6.43 -25.36 -1.82
C LEU A 207 -5.76 -26.05 -0.63
N THR A 208 -6.40 -27.09 -0.09
CA THR A 208 -5.79 -27.93 0.95
C THR A 208 -4.50 -28.60 0.46
N PHE A 209 -4.51 -29.16 -0.76
CA PHE A 209 -3.32 -29.75 -1.38
C PHE A 209 -2.22 -28.70 -1.62
N ILE A 210 -2.55 -27.49 -2.07
CA ILE A 210 -1.57 -26.41 -2.23
C ILE A 210 -0.93 -26.05 -0.88
N GLY A 211 -1.71 -25.97 0.20
CA GLY A 211 -1.17 -25.76 1.54
C GLY A 211 -0.13 -26.82 1.91
N TYR A 212 -0.47 -28.11 1.76
CA TYR A 212 0.47 -29.20 2.03
C TYR A 212 1.65 -29.25 1.08
N TRP A 213 1.49 -28.91 -0.19
CA TRP A 213 2.59 -28.81 -1.13
C TRP A 213 3.60 -27.73 -0.71
N ILE A 214 3.09 -26.57 -0.31
CA ILE A 214 3.94 -25.46 0.10
C ILE A 214 4.67 -25.80 1.40
N SER A 215 4.03 -26.48 2.33
CA SER A 215 4.68 -26.93 3.56
C SER A 215 5.63 -28.10 3.35
N GLU A 216 5.10 -29.23 2.90
CA GLU A 216 5.76 -30.54 2.97
C GLU A 216 6.15 -31.12 1.60
N GLY A 217 5.90 -30.36 0.53
CA GLY A 217 6.10 -30.80 -0.84
C GLY A 217 7.54 -30.69 -1.32
N ASN A 218 7.98 -31.71 -2.05
CA ASN A 218 9.24 -31.77 -2.78
C ASN A 218 9.01 -32.25 -4.22
N ILE A 219 9.77 -31.68 -5.16
CA ILE A 219 9.79 -32.10 -6.56
C ILE A 219 11.18 -32.60 -6.95
N ASN A 220 11.24 -33.75 -7.62
CA ASN A 220 12.47 -34.15 -8.28
C ASN A 220 12.57 -33.43 -9.65
N PRO A 221 13.61 -32.59 -9.88
CA PRO A 221 13.69 -31.73 -11.06
C PRO A 221 13.82 -32.50 -12.37
N VAL A 222 14.39 -33.71 -12.33
CA VAL A 222 14.62 -34.55 -13.51
C VAL A 222 13.39 -35.38 -13.87
N THR A 223 12.79 -36.04 -12.87
CA THR A 223 11.71 -37.01 -13.08
C THR A 223 10.30 -36.41 -12.97
N HIS A 224 10.21 -35.16 -12.49
CA HIS A 224 8.96 -34.48 -12.12
C HIS A 224 8.13 -35.30 -11.12
N LEU A 225 8.77 -36.08 -10.26
CA LEU A 225 8.11 -36.78 -9.17
C LEU A 225 7.75 -35.77 -8.08
N ILE A 226 6.47 -35.74 -7.74
CA ILE A 226 5.89 -34.90 -6.69
C ILE A 226 5.71 -35.78 -5.47
N SER A 227 6.26 -35.36 -4.33
CA SER A 227 6.11 -36.08 -3.06
C SER A 227 5.72 -35.13 -1.93
N LEU A 228 4.87 -35.61 -1.02
CA LEU A 228 4.60 -35.00 0.28
C LEU A 228 5.19 -35.89 1.37
N THR A 229 5.89 -35.31 2.34
CA THR A 229 6.50 -36.08 3.44
C THR A 229 5.96 -35.59 4.77
N GLN A 230 5.46 -36.48 5.62
CA GLN A 230 4.95 -36.10 6.94
C GLN A 230 5.15 -37.25 7.95
N THR A 231 5.35 -36.89 9.22
CA THR A 231 5.33 -37.85 10.33
C THR A 231 3.94 -38.45 10.52
N GLU A 232 3.87 -39.66 11.07
CA GLU A 232 2.59 -40.33 11.32
C GLU A 232 1.77 -39.55 12.37
N ASN A 233 0.73 -38.86 11.89
CA ASN A 233 -0.16 -37.98 12.66
C ASN A 233 -1.46 -37.72 11.89
N GLU A 234 -2.36 -36.90 12.45
CA GLU A 234 -3.61 -36.53 11.79
C GLU A 234 -3.39 -35.75 10.48
N THR A 235 -2.36 -34.90 10.40
CA THR A 235 -2.00 -34.18 9.17
C THR A 235 -1.73 -35.15 8.01
N LEU A 236 -1.01 -36.26 8.26
CA LEU A 236 -0.80 -37.30 7.24
C LEU A 236 -2.11 -37.92 6.76
N ASN A 237 -3.05 -38.18 7.68
CA ASN A 237 -4.38 -38.71 7.33
C ASN A 237 -5.20 -37.68 6.51
N ASN A 238 -5.06 -36.39 6.81
CA ASN A 238 -5.67 -35.32 6.01
C ASN A 238 -5.05 -35.23 4.62
N MET A 239 -3.72 -35.37 4.51
CA MET A 239 -3.02 -35.43 3.22
C MET A 239 -3.53 -36.58 2.36
N LYS A 240 -3.61 -37.80 2.90
CA LYS A 240 -4.13 -38.98 2.18
C LYS A 240 -5.55 -38.75 1.67
N ARG A 241 -6.47 -38.32 2.54
CA ARG A 241 -7.87 -37.97 2.17
C ARG A 241 -7.93 -36.91 1.07
N THR A 242 -7.09 -35.89 1.15
CA THR A 242 -7.03 -34.82 0.15
C THR A 242 -6.59 -35.36 -1.22
N LEU A 243 -5.55 -36.22 -1.26
CA LEU A 243 -5.10 -36.85 -2.51
C LEU A 243 -6.17 -37.77 -3.10
N ASP A 244 -6.88 -38.53 -2.27
CA ASP A 244 -7.97 -39.41 -2.69
C ASP A 244 -9.14 -38.62 -3.28
N ASN A 245 -9.57 -37.53 -2.61
CA ASN A 245 -10.63 -36.64 -3.09
C ASN A 245 -10.28 -35.96 -4.43
N LEU A 246 -8.99 -35.66 -4.64
CA LEU A 246 -8.48 -35.12 -5.90
C LEU A 246 -8.33 -36.20 -6.98
N GLY A 247 -8.57 -37.47 -6.66
CA GLY A 247 -8.39 -38.61 -7.55
C GLY A 247 -6.94 -38.76 -8.00
N PHE A 248 -5.98 -38.47 -7.11
CA PHE A 248 -4.57 -38.70 -7.36
C PHE A 248 -4.16 -40.09 -6.87
N ILE A 249 -3.49 -40.85 -7.73
CA ILE A 249 -2.92 -42.14 -7.35
C ILE A 249 -1.50 -41.88 -6.81
N TYR A 250 -1.20 -42.42 -5.64
CA TYR A 250 0.12 -42.28 -5.00
C TYR A 250 0.63 -43.62 -4.45
N SER A 251 1.93 -43.68 -4.15
CA SER A 251 2.51 -44.69 -3.26
C SER A 251 2.76 -44.06 -1.91
N ASP A 252 2.51 -44.82 -0.85
CA ASP A 252 2.89 -44.47 0.51
C ASP A 252 4.12 -45.29 0.91
N THR A 253 5.26 -44.62 1.08
CA THR A 253 6.49 -45.27 1.52
C THR A 253 6.80 -44.85 2.95
N MET A 254 6.81 -45.82 3.86
CA MET A 254 7.17 -45.64 5.25
C MET A 254 8.68 -45.72 5.42
N ARG A 255 9.24 -44.78 6.19
CA ARG A 255 10.62 -44.81 6.67
C ARG A 255 10.64 -44.87 8.18
N LEU A 256 11.33 -45.88 8.70
CA LEU A 256 11.64 -45.98 10.11
C LEU A 256 12.68 -44.92 10.50
N PRO A 257 12.60 -44.38 11.72
CA PRO A 257 13.61 -43.47 12.23
C PRO A 257 14.99 -44.17 12.23
N LYS A 258 16.04 -43.47 11.79
CA LYS A 258 17.41 -44.01 11.78
C LYS A 258 17.83 -44.40 13.21
N GLU A 259 18.40 -45.60 13.36
CA GLU A 259 19.07 -46.01 14.60
C GLU A 259 20.31 -45.13 14.87
N ARG A 260 20.62 -44.86 16.14
CA ARG A 260 21.63 -43.88 16.55
C ARG A 260 23.04 -44.48 16.64
N ARG A 261 24.04 -43.73 16.17
CA ARG A 261 25.38 -43.69 16.79
C ARG A 261 25.32 -42.78 18.03
N GLU A 262 26.05 -43.16 19.07
CA GLU A 262 25.93 -42.66 20.46
C GLU A 262 25.96 -41.13 20.62
N GLY A 263 25.12 -40.61 21.52
CA GLY A 263 25.29 -39.30 22.17
C GLY A 263 24.68 -38.05 21.50
N LYS A 264 23.36 -37.81 21.66
CA LYS A 264 22.72 -36.50 22.01
C LYS A 264 21.21 -36.42 21.69
N TRP A 265 20.41 -36.08 22.71
CA TRP A 265 18.99 -35.67 22.80
C TRP A 265 17.86 -36.69 22.54
N GLN A 266 17.08 -36.97 23.57
CA GLN A 266 15.88 -37.83 23.57
C GLN A 266 14.69 -37.06 22.98
N GLY A 267 14.14 -37.54 21.87
CA GLY A 267 12.89 -37.03 21.28
C GLY A 267 12.15 -38.19 20.59
N ASN A 268 10.82 -38.25 20.76
CA ASN A 268 9.97 -39.34 20.28
C ASN A 268 10.30 -39.73 18.83
N ARG A 269 10.72 -40.99 18.63
CA ARG A 269 10.94 -41.62 17.33
C ARG A 269 9.62 -41.68 16.58
N LYS A 270 9.39 -40.77 15.64
CA LYS A 270 8.18 -40.77 14.80
C LYS A 270 8.46 -41.46 13.47
N ILE A 271 7.54 -42.35 13.07
CA ILE A 271 7.51 -42.93 11.73
C ILE A 271 7.22 -41.81 10.73
N CYS A 272 7.88 -41.83 9.58
CA CYS A 272 7.70 -40.83 8.53
C CYS A 272 7.23 -41.47 7.24
N HIS A 273 6.18 -40.90 6.65
CA HIS A 273 5.58 -41.36 5.40
C HIS A 273 5.94 -40.40 4.28
N THR A 274 6.20 -40.94 3.09
CA THR A 274 6.38 -40.17 1.86
C THR A 274 5.35 -40.61 0.83
N LEU A 275 4.38 -39.73 0.56
CA LEU A 275 3.32 -39.92 -0.43
C LEU A 275 3.81 -39.43 -1.79
N THR A 276 4.08 -40.34 -2.73
CA THR A 276 4.64 -40.01 -4.06
C THR A 276 3.59 -40.18 -5.16
N LEU A 277 3.32 -39.12 -5.93
CA LEU A 277 2.31 -39.13 -6.98
C LEU A 277 2.73 -39.97 -8.20
N LYS A 278 1.84 -40.87 -8.63
CA LYS A 278 2.01 -41.73 -9.81
C LYS A 278 1.46 -41.06 -11.08
N ASN A 279 1.92 -41.52 -12.25
CA ASN A 279 1.54 -40.94 -13.55
C ASN A 279 0.05 -41.12 -13.92
N ASN A 280 -0.60 -42.17 -13.40
CA ASN A 280 -1.97 -42.51 -13.76
C ASN A 280 -2.96 -41.75 -12.88
N CYS A 281 -3.21 -40.49 -13.19
CA CYS A 281 -4.38 -39.79 -12.64
C CYS A 281 -5.65 -40.27 -13.37
N GLY A 282 -6.13 -41.47 -13.06
CA GLY A 282 -7.54 -41.87 -13.22
C GLY A 282 -8.18 -41.80 -14.63
N GLU A 283 -7.45 -41.94 -15.73
CA GLU A 283 -8.12 -42.31 -17.00
C GLU A 283 -8.46 -43.81 -16.92
N LYS A 284 -9.74 -44.16 -16.73
CA LYS A 284 -10.23 -45.48 -17.15
C LYS A 284 -9.89 -45.60 -18.63
N GLN A 285 -9.00 -46.52 -18.98
CA GLN A 285 -8.75 -46.87 -20.37
C GLN A 285 -10.04 -47.42 -20.96
N ASN A 286 -10.82 -46.59 -21.65
CA ASN A 286 -11.71 -47.11 -22.67
C ASN A 286 -10.80 -47.48 -23.85
N ASN A 287 -10.48 -48.77 -23.93
CA ASN A 287 -9.84 -49.40 -25.08
C ASN A 287 -10.81 -49.35 -26.27
N ASN A 288 -10.89 -48.19 -26.95
CA ASN A 288 -11.32 -48.15 -28.34
C ASN A 288 -10.19 -47.54 -29.16
N LYS A 289 -9.42 -48.44 -29.78
CA LYS A 289 -8.43 -48.12 -30.80
C LYS A 289 -9.16 -47.59 -32.03
N TYR A 290 -9.12 -46.29 -32.25
CA TYR A 290 -9.19 -45.72 -33.59
C TYR A 290 -7.89 -44.97 -33.86
N ASN A 291 -7.15 -45.47 -34.84
CA ASN A 291 -5.93 -44.87 -35.35
C ASN A 291 -6.32 -43.62 -36.16
N ASP A 292 -5.96 -42.44 -35.66
CA ASP A 292 -5.82 -41.25 -36.49
C ASP A 292 -4.47 -40.57 -36.19
N GLY A 293 -3.74 -40.28 -37.27
CA GLY A 293 -2.32 -39.96 -37.36
C GLY A 293 -1.95 -38.54 -36.94
N SER A 294 -2.40 -38.08 -35.77
CA SER A 294 -1.90 -36.84 -35.17
C SER A 294 -1.17 -37.12 -33.85
N ARG A 295 0.14 -37.43 -33.92
CA ARG A 295 1.03 -37.55 -32.75
C ARG A 295 1.29 -36.17 -32.11
N ARG A 296 0.29 -35.56 -31.48
CA ARG A 296 0.51 -34.52 -30.45
C ARG A 296 0.82 -35.22 -29.14
N LYS A 297 2.07 -35.15 -28.69
CA LYS A 297 2.56 -35.79 -27.44
C LYS A 297 1.71 -35.34 -26.24
N ASN A 298 0.85 -36.22 -25.73
CA ASN A 298 0.14 -36.01 -24.46
C ASN A 298 1.17 -35.89 -23.31
N LYS A 299 1.41 -34.67 -22.80
CA LYS A 299 2.12 -34.49 -21.53
C LYS A 299 1.23 -35.08 -20.42
N GLY A 300 1.74 -36.07 -19.69
CA GLY A 300 1.00 -36.72 -18.59
C GLY A 300 0.59 -35.73 -17.49
N VAL A 301 -0.54 -35.98 -16.83
CA VAL A 301 -1.13 -35.11 -15.78
C VAL A 301 -0.12 -34.73 -14.70
N ARG A 302 0.75 -35.67 -14.28
CA ARG A 302 1.82 -35.41 -13.31
C ARG A 302 2.80 -34.34 -13.76
N LYS A 303 3.22 -34.37 -15.03
CA LYS A 303 4.16 -33.38 -15.58
C LYS A 303 3.52 -32.00 -15.66
N LEU A 304 2.23 -31.92 -16.01
CA LEU A 304 1.49 -30.65 -16.01
C LEU A 304 1.31 -30.10 -14.60
N LEU A 305 0.99 -30.96 -13.62
CA LEU A 305 0.91 -30.55 -12.21
C LEU A 305 2.25 -30.06 -11.70
N ALA A 306 3.32 -30.82 -11.94
CA ALA A 306 4.68 -30.49 -11.54
C ALA A 306 5.11 -29.12 -12.09
N GLN A 307 4.89 -28.89 -13.39
CA GLN A 307 5.18 -27.61 -14.02
C GLN A 307 4.37 -26.48 -13.37
N TRP A 308 3.06 -26.69 -13.17
CA TRP A 308 2.22 -25.68 -12.55
C TRP A 308 2.68 -25.33 -11.13
N LEU A 309 3.05 -26.32 -10.32
CA LEU A 309 3.53 -26.12 -8.95
C LEU A 309 4.85 -25.35 -8.92
N VAL A 310 5.79 -25.66 -9.82
CA VAL A 310 7.06 -24.91 -9.93
C VAL A 310 6.79 -23.47 -10.37
N ASP A 311 6.02 -23.28 -11.44
CA ASP A 311 5.76 -21.97 -12.04
C ASP A 311 4.98 -21.04 -11.10
N ASN A 312 4.10 -21.58 -10.24
CA ASN A 312 3.18 -20.78 -9.44
C ASN A 312 3.45 -20.84 -7.93
N CYS A 313 4.28 -21.76 -7.45
CA CYS A 313 4.55 -21.92 -6.02
C CYS A 313 6.04 -22.03 -5.68
N GLY A 314 6.94 -22.04 -6.67
CA GLY A 314 8.38 -22.18 -6.48
C GLY A 314 8.87 -23.63 -6.40
N GLU A 315 10.08 -23.86 -6.87
CA GLU A 315 10.69 -25.21 -6.97
C GLU A 315 11.31 -25.73 -5.67
N ASN A 316 11.73 -24.84 -4.76
CA ASN A 316 12.45 -25.21 -3.55
C ASN A 316 12.08 -24.28 -2.38
N LYS A 317 12.38 -24.71 -1.16
CA LYS A 317 11.96 -24.05 0.09
C LYS A 317 12.37 -22.58 0.24
N TYR A 318 13.40 -22.10 -0.47
CA TYR A 318 13.88 -20.73 -0.38
C TYR A 318 13.14 -19.77 -1.32
N VAL A 319 12.51 -20.30 -2.38
CA VAL A 319 11.79 -19.53 -3.40
C VAL A 319 10.29 -19.85 -3.45
N LYS A 320 9.79 -20.65 -2.50
CA LYS A 320 8.36 -20.92 -2.39
C LYS A 320 7.58 -19.62 -2.18
N HIS A 321 6.39 -19.52 -2.74
CA HIS A 321 5.47 -18.38 -2.60
C HIS A 321 4.03 -18.83 -2.85
N LEU A 322 3.04 -18.00 -2.48
CA LEU A 322 1.64 -18.32 -2.76
C LEU A 322 1.30 -17.99 -4.22
N PRO A 323 0.53 -18.86 -4.92
CA PRO A 323 0.16 -18.61 -6.31
C PRO A 323 -0.79 -17.42 -6.43
N SER A 324 -0.71 -16.67 -7.54
CA SER A 324 -1.53 -15.46 -7.77
C SER A 324 -3.04 -15.71 -7.68
N LEU A 325 -3.48 -16.94 -7.96
CA LEU A 325 -4.86 -17.40 -7.78
C LEU A 325 -5.39 -17.10 -6.37
N VAL A 326 -4.55 -17.18 -5.33
CA VAL A 326 -4.92 -16.94 -3.92
C VAL A 326 -5.56 -15.57 -3.73
N TRP A 327 -5.10 -14.56 -4.45
CA TRP A 327 -5.57 -13.18 -4.32
C TRP A 327 -6.92 -12.93 -5.00
N THR A 328 -7.47 -13.95 -5.68
CA THR A 328 -8.81 -13.94 -6.28
C THR A 328 -9.85 -14.69 -5.46
N LEU A 329 -9.40 -15.42 -4.42
CA LEU A 329 -10.25 -16.27 -3.59
C LEU A 329 -11.17 -15.46 -2.68
N ASN A 330 -12.28 -16.08 -2.27
CA ASN A 330 -13.09 -15.54 -1.19
C ASN A 330 -12.48 -15.87 0.18
N ARG A 331 -13.02 -15.24 1.23
CA ARG A 331 -12.52 -15.42 2.59
C ARG A 331 -12.53 -16.88 3.07
N ARG A 332 -13.58 -17.65 2.74
CA ARG A 332 -13.69 -19.06 3.17
C ARG A 332 -12.61 -19.90 2.49
N GLU A 333 -12.36 -19.66 1.20
CA GLU A 333 -11.31 -20.32 0.44
C GLU A 333 -9.90 -19.93 0.93
N MET A 334 -9.65 -18.64 1.16
CA MET A 334 -8.41 -18.16 1.78
C MET A 334 -8.16 -18.83 3.13
N LYS A 335 -9.21 -18.99 3.95
CA LYS A 335 -9.14 -19.68 5.23
C LYS A 335 -8.78 -21.16 5.08
N VAL A 336 -9.37 -21.87 4.11
CA VAL A 336 -9.02 -23.28 3.82
C VAL A 336 -7.53 -23.42 3.51
N LEU A 337 -6.98 -22.54 2.68
CA LEU A 337 -5.56 -22.54 2.37
C LEU A 337 -4.71 -22.24 3.61
N LEU A 338 -5.05 -21.21 4.39
CA LEU A 338 -4.29 -20.84 5.58
C LEU A 338 -4.29 -21.96 6.63
N ASP A 339 -5.43 -22.62 6.86
CA ASP A 339 -5.50 -23.74 7.80
C ASP A 339 -4.61 -24.90 7.33
N ALA A 340 -4.59 -25.23 6.03
CA ALA A 340 -3.72 -26.27 5.49
C ALA A 340 -2.22 -25.93 5.61
N LEU A 341 -1.83 -24.67 5.41
CA LEU A 341 -0.45 -24.20 5.64
C LEU A 341 -0.04 -24.34 7.12
N LEU A 342 -0.97 -24.04 8.05
CA LEU A 342 -0.76 -24.18 9.48
C LEU A 342 -0.75 -25.64 9.94
N GLU A 343 -1.48 -26.53 9.29
CA GLU A 343 -1.44 -27.98 9.58
C GLU A 343 -0.11 -28.62 9.17
N GLY A 344 0.54 -28.11 8.11
CA GLY A 344 1.84 -28.57 7.65
C GLY A 344 3.00 -27.98 8.45
N ASP A 345 3.21 -26.67 8.36
CA ASP A 345 4.39 -25.98 8.92
C ASP A 345 4.07 -25.12 10.17
N GLY A 346 2.82 -25.14 10.62
CA GLY A 346 2.39 -24.36 11.76
C GLY A 346 2.66 -25.05 13.09
N SER A 347 3.01 -24.26 14.09
CA SER A 347 3.05 -24.66 15.50
C SER A 347 1.95 -23.92 16.24
N GLN A 348 0.96 -24.66 16.74
CA GLN A 348 -0.07 -24.10 17.60
C GLN A 348 0.50 -23.85 19.01
N ILE A 349 0.39 -22.61 19.50
CA ILE A 349 0.81 -22.23 20.85
C ILE A 349 -0.35 -22.43 21.83
N ASN A 350 -1.56 -22.05 21.41
CA ASN A 350 -2.82 -22.27 22.12
C ASN A 350 -3.98 -22.24 21.12
N GLU A 351 -5.21 -22.34 21.59
CA GLU A 351 -6.44 -22.32 20.77
C GLU A 351 -6.48 -21.19 19.72
N TYR A 352 -5.89 -20.03 20.02
CA TYR A 352 -6.01 -18.83 19.19
C TYR A 352 -4.70 -18.35 18.56
N ASN A 353 -3.55 -18.89 18.95
CA ASN A 353 -2.24 -18.38 18.55
C ASN A 353 -1.42 -19.46 17.86
N PHE A 354 -0.90 -19.11 16.68
CA PHE A 354 -0.17 -20.01 15.80
C PHE A 354 1.11 -19.32 15.33
N ASN A 355 2.18 -20.08 15.17
CA ASN A 355 3.38 -19.64 14.49
C ASN A 355 3.57 -20.45 13.22
N TYR A 356 3.76 -19.78 12.09
CA TYR A 356 4.14 -20.39 10.83
C TYR A 356 5.62 -20.11 10.55
N TYR A 357 6.38 -21.11 10.11
CA TYR A 357 7.81 -20.97 9.84
C TYR A 357 8.12 -21.22 8.36
N THR A 358 9.02 -20.43 7.78
CA THR A 358 9.50 -20.65 6.42
C THR A 358 10.93 -20.13 6.22
N ALA A 359 11.62 -20.66 5.23
CA ALA A 359 12.91 -20.13 4.76
C ALA A 359 12.75 -19.10 3.62
N SER A 360 11.55 -18.98 3.03
CA SER A 360 11.28 -18.04 1.96
C SER A 360 10.75 -16.70 2.52
N PRO A 361 11.42 -15.56 2.27
CA PRO A 361 10.92 -14.25 2.67
C PRO A 361 9.60 -13.91 1.99
N GLN A 362 9.46 -14.23 0.70
CA GLN A 362 8.25 -13.95 -0.07
C GLN A 362 7.06 -14.75 0.48
N LEU A 363 7.25 -16.03 0.82
CA LEU A 363 6.20 -16.82 1.43
C LEU A 363 5.80 -16.30 2.81
N ALA A 364 6.75 -15.80 3.59
CA ALA A 364 6.45 -15.21 4.89
C ALA A 364 5.54 -13.97 4.75
N ASP A 365 5.85 -13.11 3.77
CA ASP A 365 5.03 -11.95 3.42
C ASP A 365 3.65 -12.34 2.89
N ASP A 366 3.58 -13.35 2.00
CA ASP A 366 2.33 -13.86 1.45
C ASP A 366 1.42 -14.46 2.54
N VAL A 367 1.97 -15.25 3.46
CA VAL A 367 1.23 -15.82 4.59
C VAL A 367 0.75 -14.72 5.54
N GLN A 368 1.59 -13.72 5.81
CA GLN A 368 1.19 -12.56 6.59
C GLN A 368 0.01 -11.84 5.94
N LYS A 369 0.12 -11.51 4.65
CA LYS A 369 -0.94 -10.86 3.86
C LYS A 369 -2.22 -11.69 3.86
N LEU A 370 -2.15 -13.00 3.61
CA LEU A 370 -3.29 -13.91 3.62
C LEU A 370 -4.04 -13.86 4.97
N ALA A 371 -3.31 -13.97 6.08
CA ALA A 371 -3.90 -13.92 7.41
C ALA A 371 -4.55 -12.57 7.73
N ILE A 372 -3.94 -11.45 7.30
CA ILE A 372 -4.50 -10.10 7.45
C ILE A 372 -5.83 -9.97 6.71
N LEU A 373 -5.90 -10.41 5.45
CA LEU A 373 -7.11 -10.30 4.62
C LEU A 373 -8.27 -11.17 5.16
N ILE A 374 -7.96 -12.27 5.85
CA ILE A 374 -8.95 -13.10 6.57
C ILE A 374 -9.46 -12.40 7.84
N GLY A 375 -8.69 -11.46 8.39
CA GLY A 375 -9.04 -10.67 9.58
C GLY A 375 -8.26 -11.02 10.84
N TYR A 376 -7.11 -11.69 10.71
CA TYR A 376 -6.25 -12.04 11.83
C TYR A 376 -5.15 -10.99 12.05
N SER A 377 -4.75 -10.87 13.32
CA SER A 377 -3.59 -10.08 13.72
C SER A 377 -2.31 -10.88 13.45
N THR A 378 -1.27 -10.20 12.97
CA THR A 378 -0.01 -10.87 12.57
C THR A 378 1.24 -10.12 13.00
N ILE A 379 2.31 -10.89 13.22
CA ILE A 379 3.67 -10.40 13.48
C ILE A 379 4.64 -11.24 12.66
N LEU A 380 5.47 -10.60 11.85
CA LEU A 380 6.58 -11.24 11.14
C LEU A 380 7.88 -11.00 11.89
N ARG A 381 8.67 -12.05 12.09
CA ARG A 381 10.01 -12.00 12.72
C ARG A 381 11.00 -12.75 11.86
N SER A 382 12.22 -12.23 11.75
CA SER A 382 13.37 -12.98 11.22
C SER A 382 14.17 -13.58 12.39
N ARG A 383 14.61 -14.83 12.25
CA ARG A 383 15.47 -15.53 13.23
C ARG A 383 16.65 -16.19 12.53
N ILE A 384 17.84 -15.92 13.04
CA ILE A 384 19.03 -16.72 12.77
C ILE A 384 19.10 -17.77 13.87
N ARG A 385 19.10 -19.05 13.51
CA ARG A 385 19.38 -20.12 14.46
C ARG A 385 20.87 -20.45 14.36
N GLU A 386 21.56 -20.64 15.48
CA GLU A 386 22.99 -20.99 15.48
C GLU A 386 23.25 -22.21 14.59
N GLY A 387 24.17 -22.07 13.62
CA GLY A 387 24.51 -23.13 12.65
C GLY A 387 23.45 -23.42 11.58
N LEU A 388 22.40 -22.60 11.44
CA LEU A 388 21.30 -22.79 10.50
C LEU A 388 21.07 -21.52 9.66
N PHE A 389 20.34 -21.70 8.55
CA PHE A 389 19.93 -20.62 7.64
C PHE A 389 18.94 -19.66 8.30
N LEU A 390 18.85 -18.43 7.77
CA LEU A 390 17.82 -17.45 8.15
C LEU A 390 16.42 -18.06 7.99
N THR A 391 15.59 -17.91 9.01
CA THR A 391 14.20 -18.39 9.02
C THR A 391 13.26 -17.25 9.39
N TYR A 392 12.06 -17.27 8.81
CA TYR A 392 11.00 -16.32 9.07
C TYR A 392 9.91 -16.99 9.89
N GLU A 393 9.40 -16.28 10.89
CA GLU A 393 8.29 -16.69 11.75
C GLU A 393 7.14 -15.70 11.58
N VAL A 394 5.98 -16.19 11.14
CA VAL A 394 4.73 -15.44 11.10
C VAL A 394 3.86 -15.87 12.28
N GLY A 395 3.79 -15.05 13.31
CA GLY A 395 2.85 -15.22 14.42
C GLY A 395 1.46 -14.74 14.02
N ILE A 396 0.42 -15.55 14.24
CA ILE A 396 -0.96 -15.29 13.84
C ILE A 396 -1.87 -15.45 15.07
N THR A 397 -2.66 -14.42 15.37
CA THR A 397 -3.64 -14.41 16.47
C THR A 397 -5.07 -14.32 15.92
N LYS A 398 -5.88 -15.35 16.20
CA LYS A 398 -7.28 -15.48 15.73
C LYS A 398 -8.33 -14.84 16.65
N LYS A 399 -7.98 -14.48 17.90
CA LYS A 399 -8.95 -14.08 18.96
C LYS A 399 -9.34 -12.60 18.96
N THR A 400 -8.36 -11.70 18.91
CA THR A 400 -8.60 -10.27 19.19
C THR A 400 -8.46 -9.45 17.92
N ARG A 401 -9.48 -8.65 17.61
CA ARG A 401 -9.46 -7.63 16.55
C ARG A 401 -9.09 -6.24 17.07
N GLN A 402 -8.85 -6.13 18.38
CA GLN A 402 -8.59 -4.88 19.08
C GLN A 402 -7.43 -5.07 20.04
N LEU A 403 -6.60 -4.04 20.15
CA LEU A 403 -5.45 -4.01 21.05
C LEU A 403 -5.59 -2.84 22.01
N THR A 404 -5.52 -3.10 23.31
CA THR A 404 -5.54 -2.06 24.34
C THR A 404 -4.16 -1.43 24.50
N ILE A 405 -4.10 -0.10 24.40
CA ILE A 405 -2.90 0.70 24.56
C ILE A 405 -2.99 1.50 25.86
N LYS A 406 -1.92 1.43 26.67
CA LYS A 406 -1.73 2.23 27.89
C LYS A 406 -0.64 3.25 27.61
N LYS A 407 -0.96 4.55 27.64
CA LYS A 407 -0.03 5.64 27.25
C LYS A 407 1.32 5.52 27.97
N ARG A 408 1.32 5.39 29.29
CA ARG A 408 2.55 5.26 30.11
C ARG A 408 3.41 4.03 29.81
N LYS A 409 2.84 2.95 29.25
CA LYS A 409 3.55 1.68 29.03
C LYS A 409 4.00 1.52 27.58
N HIS A 410 3.21 2.02 26.64
CA HIS A 410 3.34 1.67 25.22
C HIS A 410 3.63 2.89 24.33
N ILE A 411 3.61 4.11 24.86
CA ILE A 411 3.87 5.33 24.08
C ILE A 411 5.13 5.99 24.59
N SER A 412 6.03 6.32 23.66
CA SER A 412 7.26 7.06 23.90
C SER A 412 7.50 8.07 22.78
N THR A 413 8.32 9.08 23.05
CA THR A 413 8.77 10.05 22.05
C THR A 413 10.18 9.70 21.59
N LEU A 414 10.41 9.72 20.28
CA LEU A 414 11.72 9.45 19.66
C LEU A 414 12.14 10.63 18.78
N LYS A 415 13.42 10.99 18.78
CA LYS A 415 13.96 11.94 17.81
C LYS A 415 14.10 11.26 16.45
N TYR A 416 13.74 11.98 15.39
CA TYR A 416 13.81 11.51 14.02
C TYR A 416 14.31 12.63 13.10
N SER A 417 15.18 12.28 12.17
CA SER A 417 15.62 13.16 11.08
C SER A 417 15.65 12.34 9.79
N GLY A 418 14.86 12.74 8.80
CA GLY A 418 14.77 12.07 7.52
C GLY A 418 13.44 12.32 6.82
N LYS A 419 13.21 11.61 5.72
CA LYS A 419 11.94 11.70 4.99
C LYS A 419 10.80 11.07 5.78
N VAL A 420 9.62 11.67 5.70
CA VAL A 420 8.37 11.10 6.23
C VAL A 420 7.35 11.02 5.11
N TYR A 421 6.42 10.06 5.25
CA TYR A 421 5.46 9.76 4.20
C TYR A 421 4.05 9.53 4.74
N CYS A 422 3.04 9.83 3.94
CA CYS A 422 1.66 9.49 4.24
C CYS A 422 0.83 9.36 2.96
N LEU A 423 -0.32 8.70 3.04
CA LEU A 423 -1.26 8.52 1.94
C LEU A 423 -2.62 9.12 2.29
N THR A 424 -3.19 9.94 1.42
CA THR A 424 -4.62 10.24 1.51
C THR A 424 -5.39 9.13 0.82
N VAL A 425 -6.31 8.44 1.52
CA VAL A 425 -7.12 7.33 0.99
C VAL A 425 -8.60 7.60 1.27
N PRO A 426 -9.54 7.09 0.46
CA PRO A 426 -10.97 7.43 0.57
C PRO A 426 -11.59 7.14 1.96
N THR A 427 -11.11 6.10 2.65
CA THR A 427 -11.63 5.70 3.97
C THR A 427 -10.98 6.44 5.14
N ASN A 428 -9.93 7.21 4.86
CA ASN A 428 -9.01 7.79 5.82
C ASN A 428 -8.26 6.80 6.72
N VAL A 429 -8.28 5.50 6.43
CA VAL A 429 -7.63 4.47 7.26
C VAL A 429 -7.09 3.36 6.37
N TYR A 430 -5.83 2.96 6.55
CA TYR A 430 -5.19 1.90 5.76
C TYR A 430 -4.29 1.01 6.61
N VAL A 431 -3.89 -0.14 6.02
CA VAL A 431 -3.04 -1.14 6.67
C VAL A 431 -1.57 -0.80 6.45
N THR A 432 -0.83 -0.69 7.55
CA THR A 432 0.62 -0.50 7.54
C THR A 432 1.36 -1.60 8.28
N ARG A 433 2.66 -1.71 8.04
CA ARG A 433 3.58 -2.60 8.75
C ARG A 433 4.88 -1.86 9.06
N ARG A 434 5.40 -2.04 10.28
CA ARG A 434 6.74 -1.58 10.67
C ARG A 434 7.39 -2.65 11.55
N ASN A 435 8.64 -2.98 11.28
CA ASN A 435 9.36 -4.07 11.98
C ASN A 435 8.58 -5.39 12.00
N GLY A 436 7.94 -5.73 10.87
CA GLY A 436 7.12 -6.94 10.72
C GLY A 436 5.77 -6.93 11.45
N LYS A 437 5.44 -5.86 12.20
CA LYS A 437 4.20 -5.75 12.98
C LYS A 437 3.17 -4.91 12.25
N MET A 438 1.97 -5.45 12.06
CA MET A 438 0.90 -4.75 11.36
C MET A 438 0.16 -3.75 12.26
N ALA A 439 -0.44 -2.74 11.61
CA ALA A 439 -1.32 -1.75 12.21
C ALA A 439 -2.40 -1.32 11.21
N ILE A 440 -3.57 -0.92 11.71
CA ILE A 440 -4.67 -0.34 10.91
C ILE A 440 -4.90 1.05 11.44
N GLN A 441 -4.50 2.07 10.69
CA GLN A 441 -4.34 3.43 11.22
C GLN A 441 -4.79 4.51 10.24
N GLY A 442 -5.08 5.68 10.82
CA GLY A 442 -5.57 6.83 10.08
C GLY A 442 -4.52 7.38 9.11
N ASN A 443 -4.99 8.02 8.06
CA ASN A 443 -4.17 8.94 7.30
C ASN A 443 -4.25 10.36 7.86
N SER A 444 -3.40 11.24 7.36
CA SER A 444 -3.50 12.66 7.68
C SER A 444 -4.67 13.30 6.96
N THR A 445 -5.54 13.90 7.76
CA THR A 445 -6.88 14.35 7.32
C THR A 445 -7.17 15.79 7.73
N TYR A 446 -6.14 16.62 7.96
CA TYR A 446 -6.38 17.98 8.45
C TYR A 446 -7.16 18.84 7.44
N PHE A 447 -7.00 18.61 6.14
CA PHE A 447 -7.67 19.42 5.12
C PHE A 447 -9.14 19.04 4.88
N THR A 448 -9.50 17.76 4.83
CA THR A 448 -10.80 17.36 4.26
C THR A 448 -12.01 17.68 5.13
N TYR A 449 -11.86 17.85 6.45
CA TYR A 449 -13.02 18.01 7.35
C TYR A 449 -13.51 19.46 7.53
N TYR A 450 -12.71 20.48 7.16
CA TYR A 450 -13.04 21.88 7.49
C TYR A 450 -12.98 22.88 6.32
N SER A 451 -12.30 22.57 5.22
CA SER A 451 -12.26 23.46 4.05
C SER A 451 -13.49 23.26 3.16
N ARG A 452 -14.25 24.32 2.87
CA ARG A 452 -15.35 24.27 1.88
C ARG A 452 -14.81 24.08 0.46
N ASN A 453 -13.66 24.67 0.16
CA ASN A 453 -12.93 24.52 -1.10
C ASN A 453 -11.43 24.48 -0.78
N ILE A 454 -10.65 23.69 -1.53
CA ILE A 454 -9.20 23.59 -1.45
C ILE A 454 -8.64 23.98 -2.81
N PHE A 455 -7.88 25.06 -2.84
CA PHE A 455 -7.12 25.48 -4.01
C PHE A 455 -5.64 25.21 -3.77
N GLU A 456 -5.01 24.50 -4.71
CA GLU A 456 -3.57 24.37 -4.78
C GLU A 456 -3.03 25.50 -5.65
N LEU A 457 -2.07 26.25 -5.12
CA LEU A 457 -1.38 27.33 -5.81
C LEU A 457 -0.03 26.79 -6.30
N GLN A 458 0.21 26.87 -7.61
CA GLN A 458 1.50 26.58 -8.21
C GLN A 458 1.98 27.85 -8.92
N SER A 459 3.21 28.27 -8.66
CA SER A 459 3.79 29.46 -9.30
C SER A 459 5.12 29.13 -9.97
N LYS A 460 5.39 29.72 -11.13
CA LYS A 460 6.63 29.55 -11.89
C LYS A 460 6.98 30.84 -12.65
N GLU A 461 8.24 31.24 -12.60
CA GLU A 461 8.76 32.36 -13.39
C GLU A 461 8.81 31.99 -14.89
N ASP A 462 8.53 32.98 -15.75
CA ASP A 462 8.68 32.84 -17.20
C ASP A 462 10.16 32.65 -17.57
N GLU A 463 10.41 31.75 -18.52
CA GLU A 463 11.78 31.34 -18.89
C GLU A 463 12.52 32.37 -19.76
N ILE A 464 11.82 33.38 -20.29
CA ILE A 464 12.35 34.42 -21.18
C ILE A 464 12.34 35.77 -20.47
N ASN A 465 11.26 36.07 -19.75
CA ASN A 465 11.08 37.33 -19.04
C ASN A 465 10.90 37.06 -17.54
N HIS A 466 12.00 37.11 -16.79
CA HIS A 466 12.03 36.90 -15.33
C HIS A 466 11.13 37.84 -14.53
N ASN A 467 10.61 38.91 -15.15
CA ASN A 467 9.63 39.78 -14.52
C ASN A 467 8.22 39.19 -14.51
N ILE A 468 7.95 38.09 -15.23
CA ILE A 468 6.63 37.46 -15.29
C ILE A 468 6.60 36.21 -14.41
N LEU A 469 5.63 36.14 -13.50
CA LEU A 469 5.35 34.98 -12.67
C LEU A 469 3.99 34.39 -13.04
N HIS A 470 3.99 33.23 -13.69
CA HIS A 470 2.77 32.48 -13.96
C HIS A 470 2.32 31.74 -12.70
N THR A 471 1.03 31.80 -12.42
CA THR A 471 0.43 31.22 -11.22
C THR A 471 -0.85 30.48 -11.60
N LEU A 472 -0.96 29.23 -11.19
CA LEU A 472 -2.12 28.38 -11.41
C LEU A 472 -2.77 28.05 -10.06
N LEU A 473 -4.05 28.40 -9.95
CA LEU A 473 -4.94 28.00 -8.87
C LEU A 473 -5.77 26.81 -9.32
N THR A 474 -5.45 25.61 -8.82
CA THR A 474 -6.21 24.40 -9.12
C THR A 474 -7.15 24.08 -7.97
N HIS A 475 -8.46 23.99 -8.25
CA HIS A 475 -9.41 23.56 -7.22
C HIS A 475 -9.29 22.04 -7.00
N THR A 476 -8.49 21.64 -6.02
CA THR A 476 -8.13 20.25 -5.79
C THR A 476 -9.18 19.47 -5.00
N ASP A 477 -9.99 20.13 -4.17
CA ASP A 477 -11.05 19.47 -3.40
C ASP A 477 -12.17 20.42 -2.98
N ALA A 478 -13.41 19.93 -2.88
CA ALA A 478 -14.58 20.75 -2.53
C ALA A 478 -15.54 19.97 -1.63
N ASN A 479 -16.04 20.62 -0.58
CA ASN A 479 -17.08 20.08 0.29
C ASN A 479 -18.39 20.82 0.01
N TYR A 480 -19.42 20.07 -0.43
CA TYR A 480 -20.77 20.57 -0.74
C TYR A 480 -20.89 21.49 -1.97
N SER A 481 -19.86 21.57 -2.82
CA SER A 481 -19.86 22.33 -4.08
C SER A 481 -19.17 21.54 -5.19
N ALA A 482 -19.45 21.90 -6.45
CA ALA A 482 -18.66 21.43 -7.59
C ALA A 482 -17.28 22.09 -7.59
N LYS A 483 -16.27 21.38 -8.07
CA LYS A 483 -14.93 21.96 -8.26
C LYS A 483 -14.99 23.03 -9.35
N HIS A 484 -14.19 24.07 -9.17
CA HIS A 484 -13.99 25.14 -10.14
C HIS A 484 -12.95 24.67 -11.16
N SER A 485 -13.09 25.14 -12.40
CA SER A 485 -12.03 25.00 -13.40
C SER A 485 -10.75 25.68 -12.90
N PRO A 486 -9.55 25.19 -13.27
CA PRO A 486 -8.31 25.85 -12.91
C PRO A 486 -8.30 27.32 -13.34
N ILE A 487 -7.74 28.18 -12.48
CA ILE A 487 -7.66 29.62 -12.71
C ILE A 487 -6.19 29.97 -12.92
N GLY A 488 -5.84 30.44 -14.12
CA GLY A 488 -4.50 30.95 -14.42
C GLY A 488 -4.41 32.45 -14.20
N LEU A 489 -3.31 32.90 -13.62
CA LEU A 489 -2.95 34.30 -13.43
C LEU A 489 -1.49 34.51 -13.80
N SER A 490 -1.16 35.59 -14.51
CA SER A 490 0.22 36.04 -14.70
C SER A 490 0.44 37.35 -13.97
N PHE A 491 1.48 37.39 -13.14
CA PHE A 491 1.93 38.59 -12.44
C PHE A 491 3.12 39.15 -13.20
N ILE A 492 2.97 40.35 -13.76
CA ILE A 492 3.99 41.04 -14.53
C ILE A 492 4.57 42.14 -13.64
N HIS A 493 5.79 41.90 -13.15
CA HIS A 493 6.54 42.84 -12.35
C HIS A 493 7.16 43.93 -13.24
N SER A 494 7.08 45.17 -12.79
CA SER A 494 7.81 46.32 -13.31
C SER A 494 8.47 47.04 -12.14
N ASP A 495 9.33 48.01 -12.41
CA ASP A 495 10.11 48.69 -11.37
C ASP A 495 9.22 49.33 -10.29
N ASP A 496 8.02 49.81 -10.67
CA ASP A 496 7.10 50.52 -9.78
C ASP A 496 5.70 49.88 -9.65
N SER A 497 5.41 48.78 -10.35
CA SER A 497 4.05 48.18 -10.31
C SER A 497 4.00 46.68 -10.62
N ILE A 498 2.90 46.03 -10.26
CA ILE A 498 2.58 44.64 -10.62
C ILE A 498 1.26 44.63 -11.38
N ALA A 499 1.30 44.23 -12.65
CA ALA A 499 0.09 43.97 -13.42
C ALA A 499 -0.33 42.50 -13.24
N ILE A 500 -1.63 42.25 -13.12
CA ILE A 500 -2.20 40.90 -12.98
C ILE A 500 -3.12 40.66 -14.17
N GLU A 501 -2.84 39.63 -14.95
CA GLU A 501 -3.66 39.24 -16.10
C GLU A 501 -4.20 37.82 -15.91
N SER A 502 -5.44 37.58 -16.35
CA SER A 502 -6.03 36.24 -16.35
C SER A 502 -5.45 35.42 -17.50
N GLU A 503 -5.02 34.19 -17.21
CA GLU A 503 -4.57 33.25 -18.23
C GLU A 503 -5.58 32.12 -18.42
N ILE A 504 -5.87 31.80 -19.68
CA ILE A 504 -6.56 30.55 -20.03
C ILE A 504 -5.52 29.45 -19.94
N VAL A 505 -5.78 28.43 -19.11
CA VAL A 505 -4.82 27.36 -18.87
C VAL A 505 -5.52 26.01 -19.02
N SER A 506 -5.26 25.34 -20.14
CA SER A 506 -5.38 23.88 -20.16
C SER A 506 -4.18 23.25 -19.43
N MET A 507 -4.36 22.07 -18.83
CA MET A 507 -3.28 21.39 -18.11
C MET A 507 -2.07 21.13 -19.02
N SER A 508 -2.32 20.87 -20.31
CA SER A 508 -1.34 20.72 -21.38
C SER A 508 -0.50 21.97 -21.60
N GLU A 509 -1.13 23.15 -21.65
CA GLU A 509 -0.46 24.44 -21.83
C GLU A 509 0.32 24.87 -20.58
N TRP A 510 -0.18 24.57 -19.38
CA TRP A 510 0.59 24.75 -18.14
C TRP A 510 1.87 23.93 -18.18
N TYR A 511 1.79 22.65 -18.57
CA TYR A 511 2.98 21.80 -18.71
C TYR A 511 3.93 22.27 -19.83
N ALA A 512 3.40 22.84 -20.91
CA ALA A 512 4.20 23.47 -21.96
C ALA A 512 5.00 24.68 -21.45
N LYS A 513 4.40 25.49 -20.57
CA LYS A 513 5.10 26.57 -19.81
C LYS A 513 5.99 26.02 -18.68
N ALA A 514 5.75 24.79 -18.22
CA ALA A 514 6.46 24.18 -17.09
C ALA A 514 7.82 23.57 -17.44
N SER A 515 8.09 23.20 -18.69
CA SER A 515 9.45 22.86 -19.19
C SER A 515 9.40 22.49 -20.68
N GLN A 516 9.97 23.33 -21.55
CA GLN A 516 10.10 23.03 -22.98
C GLN A 516 10.93 21.75 -23.24
N THR A 517 11.76 21.36 -22.27
CA THR A 517 12.56 20.12 -22.31
C THR A 517 11.69 18.89 -22.05
N THR A 518 10.67 19.01 -21.19
CA THR A 518 9.69 17.95 -20.91
C THR A 518 8.71 17.81 -22.07
N HIS A 519 8.27 18.93 -22.67
CA HIS A 519 7.43 18.92 -23.86
C HIS A 519 8.17 18.34 -25.07
N LEU A 520 9.43 18.74 -25.30
CA LEU A 520 10.31 18.13 -26.31
C LEU A 520 10.45 16.61 -26.09
N ARG A 521 10.62 16.17 -24.84
CA ARG A 521 10.70 14.75 -24.51
C ARG A 521 9.38 14.04 -24.84
N ASP A 522 8.24 14.63 -24.51
CA ASP A 522 6.93 14.02 -24.75
C ASP A 522 6.60 13.89 -26.25
N VAL A 523 6.89 14.93 -27.04
CA VAL A 523 6.76 14.90 -28.50
C VAL A 523 7.65 13.81 -29.12
N LEU A 524 8.91 13.70 -28.67
CA LEU A 524 9.87 12.72 -29.18
C LEU A 524 9.66 11.28 -28.66
N LYS A 525 8.76 11.03 -27.70
CA LYS A 525 8.37 9.65 -27.33
C LYS A 525 7.71 8.91 -28.49
N ASN A 526 7.05 9.65 -29.37
CA ASN A 526 6.34 9.09 -30.52
C ASN A 526 7.27 8.77 -31.71
N GLY A 527 8.57 9.04 -31.58
CA GLY A 527 9.58 8.73 -32.59
C GLY A 527 10.48 9.92 -32.92
N ALA A 528 11.49 9.68 -33.75
CA ALA A 528 12.39 10.73 -34.21
C ALA A 528 11.72 11.62 -35.27
N MET A 529 11.88 12.93 -35.15
CA MET A 529 11.16 13.92 -35.96
C MET A 529 12.08 14.99 -36.54
N SER A 530 11.69 15.59 -37.67
CA SER A 530 12.40 16.72 -38.26
C SER A 530 12.21 18.00 -37.44
N VAL A 531 13.17 18.93 -37.49
CA VAL A 531 13.06 20.23 -36.79
C VAL A 531 11.77 20.98 -37.15
N LYS A 532 11.33 20.89 -38.42
CA LYS A 532 10.11 21.53 -38.89
C LYS A 532 8.85 20.94 -38.23
N ASN A 533 8.74 19.62 -38.18
CA ASN A 533 7.59 18.96 -37.55
C ASN A 533 7.63 19.10 -36.03
N LEU A 534 8.82 19.06 -35.42
CA LEU A 534 9.02 19.34 -34.00
C LEU A 534 8.58 20.75 -33.63
N ALA A 535 8.96 21.75 -34.41
CA ALA A 535 8.56 23.13 -34.18
C ALA A 535 7.04 23.30 -34.27
N LEU A 536 6.40 22.61 -35.22
CA LEU A 536 4.95 22.62 -35.41
C LEU A 536 4.22 21.93 -34.25
N ASP A 537 4.64 20.73 -33.86
CA ASP A 537 4.03 19.98 -32.75
C ASP A 537 4.29 20.63 -31.38
N MET A 538 5.41 21.34 -31.24
CA MET A 538 5.73 22.11 -30.05
C MET A 538 5.12 23.53 -30.03
N GLY A 539 4.47 23.97 -31.11
CA GLY A 539 3.87 25.31 -31.22
C GLY A 539 4.87 26.47 -31.15
N ILE A 540 6.11 26.29 -31.64
CA ILE A 540 7.19 27.29 -31.57
C ILE A 540 7.85 27.52 -32.94
N SER A 541 8.69 28.57 -33.06
CA SER A 541 9.47 28.81 -34.28
C SER A 541 10.57 27.75 -34.49
N GLU A 542 10.95 27.47 -35.74
CA GLU A 542 12.07 26.57 -36.05
C GLU A 542 13.39 27.01 -35.39
N ASN A 543 13.62 28.32 -35.28
CA ASN A 543 14.81 28.87 -34.61
C ASN A 543 14.80 28.58 -33.11
N SER A 544 13.66 28.78 -32.44
CA SER A 544 13.48 28.44 -31.03
C SER A 544 13.65 26.93 -30.81
N CYS A 545 13.08 26.10 -31.68
CA CYS A 545 13.22 24.65 -31.64
C CYS A 545 14.70 24.21 -31.72
N ARG A 546 15.50 24.82 -32.61
CA ARG A 546 16.94 24.55 -32.71
C ARG A 546 17.71 24.90 -31.44
N VAL A 547 17.35 26.00 -30.78
CA VAL A 547 17.97 26.41 -29.51
C VAL A 547 17.68 25.39 -28.40
N ILE A 548 16.43 24.92 -28.31
CA ILE A 548 16.01 23.91 -27.32
C ILE A 548 16.74 22.58 -27.59
N LEU A 549 16.77 22.13 -28.84
CA LEU A 549 17.48 20.91 -29.25
C LEU A 549 18.99 20.99 -28.93
N SER A 550 19.62 22.14 -29.14
CA SER A 550 21.03 22.37 -28.78
C SER A 550 21.28 22.25 -27.27
N ARG A 551 20.40 22.83 -26.44
CA ARG A 551 20.47 22.71 -24.98
C ARG A 551 20.20 21.27 -24.51
N ALA A 552 19.21 20.61 -25.08
CA ALA A 552 18.86 19.21 -24.80
C ALA A 552 20.00 18.25 -25.20
N LYS A 553 20.69 18.51 -26.30
CA LYS A 553 21.88 17.75 -26.73
C LYS A 553 23.03 17.89 -25.74
N LYS A 554 23.30 19.10 -25.24
CA LYS A 554 24.32 19.33 -24.18
C LYS A 554 24.03 18.53 -22.91
N LYS A 555 22.75 18.35 -22.58
CA LYS A 555 22.29 17.55 -21.44
C LYS A 555 22.15 16.05 -21.75
N SER A 556 22.63 15.58 -22.91
CA SER A 556 22.55 14.17 -23.32
C SER A 556 21.14 13.57 -23.43
N MET A 557 20.09 14.40 -23.54
CA MET A 557 18.69 13.94 -23.60
C MET A 557 18.26 13.49 -25.01
N VAL A 558 18.72 14.21 -26.03
CA VAL A 558 18.38 13.98 -27.44
C VAL A 558 19.61 13.70 -28.28
N VAL A 559 19.43 12.98 -29.37
CA VAL A 559 20.45 12.71 -30.38
C VAL A 559 19.91 13.04 -31.76
N GLU A 560 20.78 13.55 -32.62
CA GLU A 560 20.47 13.74 -34.03
C GLU A 560 20.69 12.40 -34.75
N VAL A 561 19.61 11.79 -35.22
CA VAL A 561 19.61 10.43 -35.81
C VAL A 561 20.01 10.49 -37.28
N SER A 562 19.62 11.56 -37.97
CA SER A 562 20.05 11.91 -39.32
C SER A 562 19.96 13.43 -39.49
N ARG A 563 20.51 13.99 -40.56
CA ARG A 563 20.63 15.45 -40.76
C ARG A 563 19.28 16.17 -40.55
N GLY A 564 19.16 16.92 -39.47
CA GLY A 564 17.94 17.67 -39.12
C GLY A 564 16.80 16.86 -38.51
N VAL A 565 17.04 15.60 -38.13
CA VAL A 565 16.07 14.68 -37.49
C VAL A 565 16.58 14.28 -36.12
N TRP A 566 15.76 14.50 -35.09
CA TRP A 566 16.14 14.36 -33.68
C TRP A 566 15.27 13.32 -32.99
N GLY A 567 15.84 12.54 -32.09
CA GLY A 567 15.17 11.53 -31.27
C GLY A 567 15.70 11.48 -29.84
N LEU A 568 15.00 10.78 -28.95
CA LEU A 568 15.45 10.57 -27.56
C LEU A 568 16.62 9.59 -27.49
N ARG A 569 17.53 9.82 -26.53
CA ARG A 569 18.55 8.83 -26.18
C ARG A 569 17.93 7.72 -25.32
N VAL A 570 18.31 6.48 -25.61
CA VAL A 570 17.72 5.23 -25.08
C VAL A 570 17.67 5.12 -23.55
N GLN A 571 18.48 5.89 -22.82
CA GLN A 571 18.47 5.92 -21.34
C GLN A 571 17.25 6.65 -20.73
N ASP A 572 16.51 7.44 -21.51
CA ASP A 572 15.37 8.25 -21.04
C ASP A 572 14.00 7.70 -21.51
N SER A 573 13.96 6.45 -22.01
CA SER A 573 12.77 5.82 -22.61
C SER A 573 12.03 4.82 -21.71
N PHE A 574 12.29 4.82 -20.39
CA PHE A 574 11.62 3.97 -19.41
C PHE A 574 10.76 4.78 -18.44
#